data_AF-A0A5C7FKX5-F1
#
_entry.id   AF-A0A5C7FKX5-F1
#
_cell.length_a   1.000
_cell.length_b   1.000
_cell.length_c   1.000
_cell.angle_alpha   90.00
_cell.angle_beta   90.00
_cell.angle_gamma   90.00
#
_symmetry.space_group_name_H-M   'P 1'
#
loop_
_entity.id
_entity.type
_entity.pdbx_description
1 polymer ?
#
loop_
_entity_poly.entity_id
_entity_poly.type
_entity_poly.pdbx_seq_one_letter_code
_entity_poly.pdbx_strand_id
1 'polypeptide(L)'
;MSSKLNIERGSGELLISYSWRTPVMWFLLFFCIIWNGICLFTLFAGAGFFVVFHVIAGLFITWWTLTRFINKTIITVDRQKLLIKNGPVPWPFAKDKNVPARALVQLFVAKSNVSQNKQSTYKLMARLDTGTEVKLIDAEPDKALLLDLERTIEAYLDITNDTSLDLKGHGNFEGLDLNELREQMNKLEPIKKWLPKSITNKMEEAAARLEAEERRNESGSPQLPREEDWDVTLTPGSRIARPLQGSEHDFVFPFYRLQQGEPVKYSGKPYRMGRSAQIDWDDEHISQARQMEIVPVSGGEPLHFYAQIERNRWSYFEERRLDDEEVEILGFVAEKHPLRFENGRDRYYPRDGQNGVRFMSGTGRQVEQFIYFTTSSSTQFRALKPEGRGWEVYVMEVVDAGNFE
;
A
#
# COMPACT_ATOMS: atom_id res chain seq x y z
N MET A 1 -30.16 -8.77 -9.06
CA MET A 1 -29.05 -9.49 -9.72
C MET A 1 -28.69 -10.64 -8.80
N SER A 2 -28.86 -11.88 -9.26
CA SER A 2 -28.47 -13.07 -8.50
C SER A 2 -26.97 -13.01 -8.22
N SER A 3 -26.55 -13.17 -6.96
CA SER A 3 -25.13 -13.13 -6.59
C SER A 3 -24.39 -14.22 -7.37
N LYS A 4 -23.47 -13.82 -8.25
CA LYS A 4 -22.57 -14.75 -8.96
C LYS A 4 -21.58 -15.42 -7.99
N LEU A 5 -21.43 -14.86 -6.80
CA LEU A 5 -20.61 -15.37 -5.72
C LEU A 5 -21.37 -16.43 -4.94
N ASN A 6 -20.76 -17.61 -4.81
CA ASN A 6 -21.08 -18.57 -3.77
C ASN A 6 -20.04 -18.42 -2.65
N ILE A 7 -20.50 -18.06 -1.46
CA ILE A 7 -19.67 -17.78 -0.29
C ILE A 7 -19.95 -18.85 0.76
N GLU A 8 -18.93 -19.65 1.05
CA GLU A 8 -18.98 -20.70 2.07
C GLU A 8 -18.00 -20.32 3.20
N ARG A 9 -18.50 -20.29 4.44
CA ARG A 9 -17.69 -20.00 5.63
C ARG A 9 -17.48 -21.29 6.42
N GLY A 10 -16.24 -21.78 6.43
CA GLY A 10 -15.81 -22.95 7.19
C GLY A 10 -15.18 -22.57 8.54
N SER A 11 -14.76 -23.58 9.30
CA SER A 11 -14.11 -23.44 10.62
C SER A 11 -12.67 -22.90 10.49
N GLY A 12 -12.52 -21.66 10.05
CA GLY A 12 -11.21 -21.01 9.86
C GLY A 12 -10.79 -20.83 8.41
N GLU A 13 -11.70 -21.05 7.45
CA GLU A 13 -11.51 -20.68 6.05
C GLU A 13 -12.76 -20.02 5.47
N LEU A 14 -12.55 -19.08 4.55
CA LEU A 14 -13.57 -18.46 3.71
C LEU A 14 -13.31 -18.93 2.28
N LEU A 15 -14.31 -19.60 1.71
CA LEU A 15 -14.27 -20.08 0.33
C LEU A 15 -15.26 -19.28 -0.51
N ILE A 16 -14.73 -18.44 -1.40
CA ILE A 16 -15.51 -17.69 -2.38
C ILE A 16 -15.32 -18.36 -3.73
N SER A 17 -16.41 -18.73 -4.40
CA SER A 17 -16.34 -19.26 -5.76
C SER A 17 -17.26 -18.51 -6.70
N TYR A 18 -16.79 -18.27 -7.92
CA TYR A 18 -17.63 -17.70 -8.98
C TYR A 18 -17.33 -18.33 -10.34
N SER A 19 -18.40 -18.50 -11.13
CA SER A 19 -18.34 -19.17 -12.44
C SER A 19 -17.93 -18.21 -13.54
N TRP A 20 -17.14 -18.71 -14.50
CA TRP A 20 -16.76 -17.97 -15.70
C TRP A 20 -17.87 -17.91 -16.76
N ARG A 21 -18.96 -18.68 -16.55
CA ARG A 21 -20.06 -18.85 -17.49
C ARG A 21 -20.85 -17.55 -17.62
N THR A 22 -20.94 -17.05 -18.85
CA THR A 22 -21.83 -15.95 -19.23
C THR A 22 -22.93 -16.46 -20.16
N PRO A 23 -24.10 -15.80 -20.26
CA PRO A 23 -25.17 -16.22 -21.17
C PRO A 23 -24.71 -16.35 -22.63
N VAL A 24 -23.78 -15.50 -23.06
CA VAL A 24 -23.17 -15.52 -24.41
C VAL A 24 -22.47 -16.85 -24.70
N MET A 25 -21.98 -17.57 -23.68
CA MET A 25 -21.31 -18.85 -23.88
C MET A 25 -22.25 -19.91 -24.45
N TRP A 26 -23.56 -19.86 -24.16
CA TRP A 26 -24.53 -20.80 -24.75
C TRP A 26 -24.65 -20.65 -26.27
N PHE A 27 -24.71 -19.41 -26.74
CA PHE A 27 -24.69 -19.11 -28.17
C PHE A 27 -23.38 -19.59 -28.81
N LEU A 28 -22.24 -19.32 -28.18
CA LEU A 28 -20.94 -19.76 -28.68
C LEU A 28 -20.80 -21.28 -28.73
N LEU A 29 -21.35 -22.01 -27.76
CA LEU A 29 -21.33 -23.47 -27.77
C LEU A 29 -22.10 -24.02 -28.97
N PHE A 30 -23.31 -23.50 -29.21
CA PHE A 30 -24.12 -23.85 -30.38
C PHE A 30 -23.39 -23.53 -31.69
N PHE A 31 -22.78 -22.33 -31.77
CA PHE A 31 -21.97 -21.93 -32.92
C PHE A 31 -20.79 -22.88 -33.15
N CYS A 32 -20.06 -23.27 -32.11
CA CYS A 32 -18.93 -24.20 -32.22
C CYS A 32 -19.38 -25.56 -32.78
N ILE A 33 -20.51 -26.09 -32.33
CA ILE A 33 -21.03 -27.38 -32.80
C ILE A 33 -21.32 -27.32 -34.30
N ILE A 34 -22.03 -26.28 -34.75
CA ILE A 34 -22.38 -26.12 -36.18
C ILE A 34 -21.13 -25.84 -37.02
N TRP A 35 -20.27 -24.90 -36.60
CA TRP A 35 -19.06 -24.52 -37.30
C TRP A 35 -18.13 -25.72 -37.53
N ASN A 36 -17.85 -26.48 -36.46
CA ASN A 36 -17.01 -27.66 -36.55
C ASN A 36 -17.66 -28.75 -37.41
N GLY A 37 -18.98 -28.93 -37.31
CA GLY A 37 -19.72 -29.87 -38.15
C GLY A 37 -19.55 -29.55 -39.65
N ILE A 38 -19.72 -28.28 -40.03
CA ILE A 38 -19.53 -27.83 -41.42
C ILE A 38 -18.07 -27.98 -41.87
N CYS A 39 -17.10 -27.60 -41.03
CA CYS A 39 -15.68 -27.73 -41.37
C CYS A 39 -15.26 -29.18 -41.56
N LEU A 40 -15.71 -30.09 -40.69
CA LEU A 40 -15.43 -31.51 -40.84
C LEU A 40 -16.12 -32.11 -42.07
N PHE A 41 -17.39 -31.78 -42.29
CA PHE A 41 -18.12 -32.25 -43.47
C PHE A 41 -17.43 -31.81 -44.76
N THR A 42 -17.06 -30.53 -44.87
CA THR A 42 -16.37 -30.00 -46.06
C THR A 42 -14.99 -30.63 -46.25
N LEU A 43 -14.22 -30.83 -45.17
CA LEU A 43 -12.94 -31.53 -45.23
C LEU A 43 -13.11 -32.96 -45.79
N PHE A 44 -14.10 -33.71 -45.29
CA PHE A 44 -14.39 -35.07 -45.80
C PHE A 44 -14.96 -35.08 -47.22
N ALA A 45 -15.65 -34.02 -47.65
CA ALA A 45 -16.13 -33.84 -49.01
C ALA A 45 -15.01 -33.46 -50.01
N GLY A 46 -13.75 -33.43 -49.57
CA GLY A 46 -12.59 -33.14 -50.42
C GLY A 46 -12.25 -31.66 -50.53
N ALA A 47 -12.75 -30.81 -49.62
CA ALA A 47 -12.27 -29.45 -49.53
C ALA A 47 -10.77 -29.45 -49.20
N GLY A 48 -10.00 -28.64 -49.94
CA GLY A 48 -8.55 -28.64 -49.86
C GLY A 48 -8.00 -28.24 -48.49
N PHE A 49 -6.67 -28.28 -48.38
CA PHE A 49 -5.90 -28.07 -47.14
C PHE A 49 -6.27 -26.80 -46.34
N PHE A 50 -6.80 -25.76 -46.99
CA PHE A 50 -7.25 -24.54 -46.34
C PHE A 50 -8.31 -24.77 -45.24
N VAL A 51 -9.13 -25.81 -45.35
CA VAL A 51 -10.13 -26.16 -44.33
C VAL A 51 -9.49 -26.64 -43.03
N VAL A 52 -8.27 -27.16 -43.07
CA VAL A 52 -7.54 -27.62 -41.86
C VAL A 52 -7.34 -26.47 -40.87
N PHE A 53 -7.01 -25.26 -41.35
CA PHE A 53 -6.88 -24.09 -40.48
C PHE A 53 -8.20 -23.71 -39.80
N HIS A 54 -9.33 -23.88 -40.49
CA HIS A 54 -10.67 -23.62 -39.94
C HIS A 54 -11.05 -24.63 -38.86
N VAL A 55 -10.65 -25.90 -39.05
CA VAL A 55 -10.82 -26.95 -38.03
C VAL A 55 -9.98 -26.64 -36.79
N ILE A 56 -8.70 -26.25 -36.95
CA ILE A 56 -7.83 -25.88 -35.82
C ILE A 56 -8.41 -24.69 -35.05
N ALA A 57 -8.85 -23.64 -35.77
CA ALA A 57 -9.51 -22.49 -35.17
C ALA A 57 -10.79 -22.90 -34.43
N GLY A 58 -11.62 -23.75 -35.04
CA GLY A 58 -12.83 -24.30 -34.43
C GLY A 58 -12.57 -25.10 -33.16
N LEU A 59 -11.53 -25.95 -33.15
CA LEU A 59 -11.08 -26.70 -31.97
C LEU A 59 -10.63 -25.76 -30.85
N PHE A 60 -9.86 -24.72 -31.18
CA PHE A 60 -9.42 -23.73 -30.20
C PHE A 60 -10.60 -22.96 -29.58
N ILE A 61 -11.54 -22.47 -30.40
CA ILE A 61 -12.74 -21.77 -29.91
C ILE A 61 -13.59 -22.72 -29.07
N THR A 62 -13.73 -23.99 -29.46
CA THR A 62 -14.49 -24.99 -28.71
C THR A 62 -13.86 -25.26 -27.35
N TRP A 63 -12.55 -25.49 -27.29
CA TRP A 63 -11.82 -25.64 -26.04
C TRP A 63 -11.98 -24.39 -25.16
N TRP A 64 -11.83 -23.20 -25.73
CA TRP A 64 -12.01 -21.93 -25.03
C TRP A 64 -13.43 -21.81 -24.43
N THR A 65 -14.46 -22.09 -25.22
CA THR A 65 -15.87 -22.06 -24.79
C THR A 65 -16.14 -23.08 -23.68
N LEU A 66 -15.71 -24.32 -23.84
CA LEU A 66 -15.87 -25.37 -22.81
C LEU A 66 -15.16 -24.98 -21.51
N THR A 67 -13.97 -24.40 -21.61
CA THR A 67 -13.23 -23.96 -20.43
C THR A 67 -13.99 -22.85 -19.69
N ARG A 68 -14.61 -21.89 -20.38
CA ARG A 68 -15.46 -20.87 -19.75
C ARG A 68 -16.74 -21.44 -19.10
N PHE A 69 -17.25 -22.57 -19.57
CA PHE A 69 -18.41 -23.24 -18.95
C PHE A 69 -18.05 -23.98 -17.67
N ILE A 70 -16.93 -24.70 -17.71
CA ILE A 70 -16.54 -25.64 -16.66
C ILE A 70 -15.76 -24.92 -15.56
N ASN A 71 -14.90 -23.96 -15.93
CA ASN A 71 -14.03 -23.32 -14.97
C ASN A 71 -14.75 -22.35 -14.03
N LYS A 72 -14.19 -22.30 -12.83
CA LYS A 72 -14.53 -21.37 -11.77
C LYS A 72 -13.23 -20.79 -11.20
N THR A 73 -13.32 -19.57 -10.70
CA THR A 73 -12.31 -19.03 -9.80
C THR A 73 -12.71 -19.40 -8.38
N ILE A 74 -11.79 -20.02 -7.64
CA ILE A 74 -11.94 -20.35 -6.22
C ILE A 74 -10.93 -19.52 -5.46
N ILE A 75 -11.43 -18.72 -4.53
CA ILE A 75 -10.64 -17.88 -3.64
C ILE A 75 -10.81 -18.46 -2.24
N THR A 76 -9.72 -19.01 -1.72
CA THR A 76 -9.64 -19.53 -0.36
C THR A 76 -8.88 -18.52 0.47
N VAL A 77 -9.51 -18.02 1.53
CA VAL A 77 -8.90 -17.10 2.48
C VAL A 77 -8.88 -17.77 3.84
N ASP A 78 -7.70 -17.87 4.43
CA ASP A 78 -7.50 -18.33 5.81
C ASP A 78 -6.61 -17.32 6.55
N ARG A 79 -6.35 -17.55 7.84
CA ARG A 79 -5.50 -16.65 8.66
C ARG A 79 -4.03 -16.61 8.21
N GLN A 80 -3.57 -17.57 7.39
CA GLN A 80 -2.19 -17.66 6.91
C GLN A 80 -2.02 -17.09 5.51
N LYS A 81 -3.00 -17.26 4.61
CA LYS A 81 -2.90 -16.92 3.18
C LYS A 81 -4.24 -16.66 2.50
N LEU A 82 -4.15 -15.93 1.39
CA LEU A 82 -5.15 -15.76 0.36
C LEU A 82 -4.68 -16.52 -0.89
N LEU A 83 -5.43 -17.54 -1.28
CA LEU A 83 -5.13 -18.42 -2.41
C LEU A 83 -6.20 -18.27 -3.50
N ILE A 84 -5.79 -17.95 -4.73
CA ILE A 84 -6.67 -17.88 -5.91
C ILE A 84 -6.29 -18.99 -6.86
N LYS A 85 -7.25 -19.86 -7.17
CA LYS A 85 -7.11 -20.97 -8.11
C LYS A 85 -8.16 -20.92 -9.20
N ASN A 86 -7.78 -21.32 -10.41
CA ASN A 86 -8.68 -21.42 -11.56
C ASN A 86 -8.74 -22.87 -12.03
N GLY A 87 -9.92 -23.46 -12.08
CA GLY A 87 -10.07 -24.86 -12.48
C GLY A 87 -11.53 -25.28 -12.63
N PRO A 88 -11.81 -26.54 -13.00
CA PRO A 88 -10.88 -27.68 -13.02
C PRO A 88 -10.01 -27.84 -14.28
N VAL A 89 -10.36 -27.21 -15.41
CA VAL A 89 -9.57 -27.33 -16.65
C VAL A 89 -8.38 -26.35 -16.59
N PRO A 90 -7.15 -26.78 -16.92
CA PRO A 90 -5.98 -25.89 -16.90
C PRO A 90 -6.17 -24.69 -17.82
N TRP A 91 -5.91 -23.51 -17.30
CA TRP A 91 -5.96 -22.27 -18.06
C TRP A 91 -4.56 -21.64 -18.11
N PRO A 92 -3.82 -21.75 -19.22
CA PRO A 92 -2.39 -21.40 -19.28
C PRO A 92 -2.12 -19.91 -19.06
N PHE A 93 -3.15 -19.06 -19.19
CA PHE A 93 -3.02 -17.61 -19.07
C PHE A 93 -3.33 -17.08 -17.66
N ALA A 94 -3.85 -17.91 -16.75
CA ALA A 94 -4.06 -17.52 -15.36
C ALA A 94 -3.25 -18.43 -14.45
N LYS A 95 -2.28 -17.84 -13.75
CA LYS A 95 -1.50 -18.52 -12.73
C LYS A 95 -2.24 -18.47 -11.40
N ASP A 96 -2.11 -19.53 -10.62
CA ASP A 96 -2.52 -19.53 -9.23
C ASP A 96 -1.73 -18.47 -8.45
N LYS A 97 -2.39 -17.82 -7.50
CA LYS A 97 -1.80 -16.76 -6.67
C LYS A 97 -1.91 -17.14 -5.22
N ASN A 98 -0.80 -17.04 -4.50
CA ASN A 98 -0.72 -17.32 -3.08
C ASN A 98 -0.09 -16.11 -2.38
N VAL A 99 -0.91 -15.36 -1.64
CA VAL A 99 -0.49 -14.14 -0.94
C VAL A 99 -0.59 -14.40 0.57
N PRO A 100 0.48 -14.22 1.36
CA PRO A 100 0.40 -14.37 2.82
C PRO A 100 -0.61 -13.38 3.40
N ALA A 101 -1.54 -13.86 4.22
CA ALA A 101 -2.61 -13.03 4.78
C ALA A 101 -2.05 -11.91 5.67
N ARG A 102 -1.00 -12.21 6.44
CA ARG A 102 -0.28 -11.23 7.28
C ARG A 102 0.36 -10.09 6.49
N ALA A 103 0.66 -10.30 5.21
CA ALA A 103 1.26 -9.28 4.36
C ALA A 103 0.19 -8.41 3.71
N LEU A 104 -1.08 -8.82 3.69
CA LEU A 104 -2.17 -8.01 3.13
C LEU A 104 -2.48 -6.84 4.06
N VAL A 105 -2.23 -5.62 3.57
CA VAL A 105 -2.61 -4.39 4.26
C VAL A 105 -4.01 -3.95 3.85
N GLN A 106 -4.33 -4.09 2.55
CA GLN A 106 -5.58 -3.58 1.99
C GLN A 106 -5.90 -4.25 0.65
N LEU A 107 -7.18 -4.40 0.34
CA LEU A 107 -7.67 -4.77 -0.97
C LEU A 107 -8.37 -3.55 -1.59
N PHE A 108 -8.28 -3.38 -2.90
CA PHE A 108 -8.97 -2.27 -3.56
C PHE A 108 -9.28 -2.60 -5.01
N VAL A 109 -10.37 -2.02 -5.53
CA VAL A 109 -10.73 -2.14 -6.95
C VAL A 109 -10.11 -1.00 -7.76
N ALA A 110 -9.31 -1.34 -8.77
CA ALA A 110 -8.75 -0.37 -9.70
C ALA A 110 -9.35 -0.52 -11.09
N LYS A 111 -9.45 0.59 -11.84
CA LYS A 111 -9.80 0.55 -13.25
C LYS A 111 -8.66 -0.09 -14.06
N SER A 112 -9.01 -0.98 -14.98
CA SER A 112 -8.04 -1.59 -15.91
C SER A 112 -7.87 -0.70 -17.15
N ASN A 113 -6.69 -0.82 -17.79
CA ASN A 113 -6.42 -0.16 -19.07
C ASN A 113 -7.09 -0.87 -20.25
N VAL A 114 -7.65 -2.06 -20.01
CA VAL A 114 -8.35 -2.84 -21.04
C VAL A 114 -9.83 -2.47 -21.03
N SER A 115 -10.36 -2.14 -22.20
CA SER A 115 -11.80 -2.00 -22.40
C SER A 115 -12.32 -3.20 -23.20
N GLN A 116 -13.44 -3.77 -22.74
CA GLN A 116 -14.14 -4.84 -23.45
C GLN A 116 -15.45 -4.26 -23.98
N ASN A 117 -15.68 -4.30 -25.29
CA ASN A 117 -16.91 -3.77 -25.92
C ASN A 117 -17.23 -2.32 -25.53
N LYS A 118 -16.21 -1.44 -25.44
CA LYS A 118 -16.30 -0.05 -24.97
C LYS A 118 -16.71 0.12 -23.50
N GLN A 119 -16.86 -0.98 -22.76
CA GLN A 119 -17.05 -0.95 -21.32
C GLN A 119 -15.69 -1.00 -20.62
N SER A 120 -15.55 -0.24 -19.52
CA SER A 120 -14.34 -0.29 -18.70
C SER A 120 -14.31 -1.62 -17.94
N THR A 121 -13.15 -2.25 -17.88
CA THR A 121 -12.93 -3.40 -17.01
C THR A 121 -12.22 -2.96 -15.74
N TYR A 122 -12.33 -3.77 -14.68
CA TYR A 122 -11.77 -3.51 -13.37
C TYR A 122 -10.86 -4.65 -12.96
N LYS A 123 -9.92 -4.38 -12.07
CA LYS A 123 -8.99 -5.36 -11.50
C LYS A 123 -9.05 -5.25 -9.99
N LEU A 124 -9.01 -6.39 -9.31
CA LEU A 124 -8.85 -6.43 -7.85
C LEU A 124 -7.37 -6.46 -7.53
N MET A 125 -6.93 -5.51 -6.72
CA MET A 125 -5.54 -5.36 -6.30
C MET A 125 -5.42 -5.65 -4.81
N ALA A 126 -4.28 -6.21 -4.40
CA ALA A 126 -3.87 -6.32 -3.02
C ALA A 126 -2.64 -5.44 -2.78
N ARG A 127 -2.69 -4.60 -1.76
CA ARG A 127 -1.52 -3.87 -1.26
C ARG A 127 -0.87 -4.67 -0.14
N LEU A 128 0.43 -4.90 -0.26
CA LEU A 128 1.22 -5.59 0.74
C LEU A 128 1.84 -4.61 1.76
N ASP A 129 2.25 -5.13 2.91
CA ASP A 129 3.03 -4.44 3.95
C ASP A 129 4.35 -3.84 3.42
N THR A 130 4.94 -4.49 2.44
CA THR A 130 6.09 -3.97 1.67
C THR A 130 5.78 -2.74 0.81
N GLY A 131 4.50 -2.35 0.67
CA GLY A 131 4.04 -1.34 -0.28
C GLY A 131 3.84 -1.87 -1.71
N THR A 132 4.20 -3.13 -1.97
CA THR A 132 4.02 -3.76 -3.29
C THR A 132 2.54 -4.02 -3.58
N GLU A 133 2.10 -3.73 -4.81
CA GLU A 133 0.74 -4.03 -5.26
C GLU A 133 0.69 -5.29 -6.13
N VAL A 134 -0.11 -6.27 -5.74
CA VAL A 134 -0.30 -7.55 -6.44
C VAL A 134 -1.68 -7.59 -7.07
N LYS A 135 -1.75 -7.86 -8.38
CA LYS A 135 -3.01 -8.10 -9.07
C LYS A 135 -3.60 -9.43 -8.61
N LEU A 136 -4.82 -9.46 -8.10
CA LEU A 136 -5.53 -10.68 -7.70
C LEU A 136 -6.45 -11.19 -8.82
N ILE A 137 -7.37 -10.35 -9.29
CA ILE A 137 -8.28 -10.64 -10.40
C ILE A 137 -8.04 -9.60 -11.49
N ASP A 138 -7.98 -10.05 -12.75
CA ASP A 138 -7.74 -9.16 -13.90
C ASP A 138 -8.97 -9.07 -14.79
N ALA A 139 -9.18 -7.88 -15.37
CA ALA A 139 -10.17 -7.57 -16.40
C ALA A 139 -11.61 -8.09 -16.16
N GLU A 140 -12.17 -7.86 -14.97
CA GLU A 140 -13.58 -8.15 -14.66
C GLU A 140 -14.46 -6.94 -15.02
N PRO A 141 -15.46 -7.07 -15.91
CA PRO A 141 -16.37 -5.98 -16.25
C PRO A 141 -17.32 -5.59 -15.10
N ASP A 142 -17.62 -6.53 -14.20
CA ASP A 142 -18.57 -6.33 -13.11
C ASP A 142 -17.90 -5.68 -11.89
N LYS A 143 -17.92 -4.33 -11.83
CA LYS A 143 -17.35 -3.57 -10.70
C LYS A 143 -17.97 -3.98 -9.36
N ALA A 144 -19.29 -4.17 -9.33
CA ALA A 144 -20.02 -4.48 -8.11
C ALA A 144 -19.57 -5.84 -7.54
N LEU A 145 -19.31 -6.81 -8.43
CA LEU A 145 -18.74 -8.10 -8.05
C LEU A 145 -17.40 -7.95 -7.32
N LEU A 146 -16.48 -7.13 -7.84
CA LEU A 146 -15.16 -6.96 -7.25
C LEU A 146 -15.22 -6.23 -5.90
N LEU A 147 -16.08 -5.21 -5.76
CA LEU A 147 -16.29 -4.50 -4.49
C LEU A 147 -16.89 -5.41 -3.41
N ASP A 148 -17.82 -6.29 -3.79
CA ASP A 148 -18.40 -7.26 -2.87
C ASP A 148 -17.34 -8.29 -2.41
N LEU A 149 -16.47 -8.68 -3.34
CA LEU A 149 -15.36 -9.59 -3.08
C LEU A 149 -14.31 -8.97 -2.15
N GLU A 150 -13.93 -7.72 -2.39
CA GLU A 150 -13.06 -6.93 -1.51
C GLU A 150 -13.61 -6.89 -0.09
N ARG A 151 -14.83 -6.35 0.09
CA ARG A 151 -15.46 -6.23 1.41
C ARG A 151 -15.59 -7.56 2.13
N THR A 152 -15.93 -8.63 1.41
CA THR A 152 -16.09 -9.97 1.99
C THR A 152 -14.75 -10.50 2.51
N ILE A 153 -13.65 -10.28 1.78
CA ILE A 153 -12.33 -10.74 2.19
C ILE A 153 -11.77 -9.87 3.33
N GLU A 154 -11.90 -8.55 3.24
CA GLU A 154 -11.43 -7.63 4.28
C GLU A 154 -12.15 -7.86 5.61
N ALA A 155 -13.47 -7.99 5.58
CA ALA A 155 -14.25 -8.31 6.77
C ALA A 155 -13.88 -9.66 7.40
N TYR A 156 -13.40 -10.62 6.59
CA TYR A 156 -12.95 -11.92 7.10
C TYR A 156 -11.54 -11.86 7.72
N LEU A 157 -10.67 -11.01 7.18
CA LEU A 157 -9.29 -10.84 7.63
C LEU A 157 -9.11 -9.79 8.74
N ASP A 158 -10.19 -9.11 9.16
CA ASP A 158 -10.12 -7.91 10.03
C ASP A 158 -9.24 -6.80 9.43
N ILE A 159 -9.33 -6.60 8.12
CA ILE A 159 -8.70 -5.47 7.44
C ILE A 159 -9.69 -4.30 7.44
N THR A 160 -9.25 -3.14 7.90
CA THR A 160 -10.05 -1.91 7.85
C THR A 160 -10.28 -1.49 6.41
N ASN A 161 -11.54 -1.47 5.98
CA ASN A 161 -11.92 -1.00 4.65
C ASN A 161 -11.63 0.50 4.50
N ASP A 162 -10.71 0.83 3.61
CA ASP A 162 -10.40 2.20 3.23
C ASP A 162 -10.83 2.47 1.78
N THR A 163 -11.94 3.21 1.65
CA THR A 163 -12.56 3.54 0.37
C THR A 163 -11.80 4.63 -0.40
N SER A 164 -10.78 5.26 0.19
CA SER A 164 -9.99 6.29 -0.50
C SER A 164 -9.14 5.74 -1.66
N LEU A 165 -8.86 4.43 -1.65
CA LEU A 165 -8.10 3.76 -2.71
C LEU A 165 -8.97 3.25 -3.87
N ASP A 166 -10.27 3.08 -3.65
CA ASP A 166 -11.18 2.38 -4.55
C ASP A 166 -11.36 3.02 -5.93
N LEU A 167 -10.84 4.23 -6.12
CA LEU A 167 -10.95 4.96 -7.37
C LEU A 167 -9.73 5.84 -7.67
N LYS A 168 -8.53 5.51 -7.17
CA LYS A 168 -7.28 6.12 -7.67
C LYS A 168 -7.00 5.63 -9.09
N GLY A 169 -7.83 6.04 -10.04
CA GLY A 169 -7.42 6.19 -11.42
C GLY A 169 -6.31 7.23 -11.41
N HIS A 170 -5.11 6.84 -11.80
CA HIS A 170 -3.91 7.68 -11.90
C HIS A 170 -4.05 8.87 -12.87
N GLY A 171 -5.05 9.74 -12.71
CA GLY A 171 -5.23 10.90 -13.59
C GLY A 171 -6.51 11.71 -13.43
N ASN A 172 -7.16 11.74 -12.26
CA ASN A 172 -8.19 12.74 -11.99
C ASN A 172 -7.78 13.63 -10.81
N PHE A 173 -7.75 14.93 -11.09
CA PHE A 173 -7.50 16.04 -10.16
C PHE A 173 -8.59 16.21 -9.08
N GLU A 174 -9.51 15.25 -8.92
CA GLU A 174 -10.76 15.38 -8.16
C GLU A 174 -10.60 15.21 -6.63
N GLY A 175 -9.37 15.23 -6.09
CA GLY A 175 -9.11 15.10 -4.66
C GLY A 175 -7.90 15.86 -4.14
N LEU A 176 -7.36 16.81 -4.90
CA LEU A 176 -6.32 17.71 -4.42
C LEU A 176 -6.99 18.90 -3.73
N ASP A 177 -6.38 19.40 -2.66
CA ASP A 177 -6.79 20.69 -2.06
C ASP A 177 -6.74 21.79 -3.14
N LEU A 178 -7.67 22.74 -3.09
CA LEU A 178 -7.81 23.79 -4.12
C LEU A 178 -6.51 24.60 -4.27
N ASN A 179 -5.75 24.75 -3.18
CA ASN A 179 -4.46 25.43 -3.19
C ASN A 179 -3.37 24.59 -3.85
N GLU A 180 -3.29 23.28 -3.57
CA GLU A 180 -2.35 22.37 -4.23
C GLU A 180 -2.65 22.24 -5.72
N LEU A 181 -3.94 22.19 -6.08
CA LEU A 181 -4.40 22.17 -7.46
C LEU A 181 -3.92 23.42 -8.21
N ARG A 182 -4.05 24.60 -7.58
CA ARG A 182 -3.58 25.88 -8.13
C ARG A 182 -2.06 25.91 -8.30
N GLU A 183 -1.31 25.40 -7.33
CA GLU A 183 0.15 25.36 -7.40
C GLU A 183 0.65 24.40 -8.50
N GLN A 184 0.03 23.23 -8.63
CA GLN A 184 0.32 22.30 -9.72
C GLN A 184 -0.03 22.89 -11.10
N MET A 185 -1.14 23.63 -11.19
CA MET A 185 -1.51 24.33 -12.43
C MET A 185 -0.50 25.41 -12.82
N ASN A 186 -0.02 26.22 -11.86
CA ASN A 186 1.02 27.22 -12.09
C ASN A 186 2.35 26.58 -12.53
N LYS A 187 2.72 25.43 -11.95
CA LYS A 187 3.92 24.67 -12.34
C LYS A 187 3.84 24.11 -13.77
N LEU A 188 2.63 23.82 -14.26
CA LEU A 188 2.40 23.25 -15.59
C LEU A 188 2.19 24.31 -16.69
N GLU A 189 1.93 25.56 -16.32
CA GLU A 189 1.72 26.67 -17.27
C GLU A 189 2.85 26.87 -18.30
N PRO A 190 4.15 26.79 -17.94
CA PRO A 190 5.25 26.94 -18.91
C PRO A 190 5.30 25.82 -19.95
N ILE A 191 4.74 24.65 -19.60
CA ILE A 191 4.76 23.42 -20.39
C ILE A 191 3.43 23.25 -21.17
N LYS A 192 2.40 24.07 -20.87
CA LYS A 192 1.06 24.00 -21.48
C LYS A 192 1.08 23.91 -23.01
N LYS A 193 2.02 24.60 -23.67
CA LYS A 193 2.18 24.60 -25.14
C LYS A 193 2.64 23.26 -25.74
N TRP A 194 3.19 22.36 -24.93
CA TRP A 194 3.71 21.05 -25.34
C TRP A 194 2.77 19.89 -24.94
N LEU A 195 1.69 20.17 -24.22
CA LEU A 195 0.75 19.14 -23.76
C LEU A 195 -0.27 18.78 -24.86
N PRO A 196 -0.70 17.51 -24.94
CA PRO A 196 -1.81 17.10 -25.81
C PRO A 196 -3.09 17.90 -25.52
N LYS A 197 -3.88 18.21 -26.57
CA LYS A 197 -5.14 18.98 -26.46
C LYS A 197 -6.13 18.44 -25.42
N SER A 198 -6.15 17.13 -25.19
CA SER A 198 -7.01 16.50 -24.19
C SER A 198 -6.64 16.90 -22.75
N ILE A 199 -5.36 17.16 -22.48
CA ILE A 199 -4.87 17.58 -21.16
C ILE A 199 -5.10 19.07 -20.97
N THR A 200 -4.87 19.89 -22.01
CA THR A 200 -5.15 21.33 -21.93
C THR A 200 -6.62 21.62 -21.68
N ASN A 201 -7.54 20.88 -22.31
CA ASN A 201 -8.98 21.02 -22.07
C ASN A 201 -9.36 20.69 -20.62
N LYS A 202 -8.74 19.66 -20.02
CA LYS A 202 -8.97 19.31 -18.62
C LYS A 202 -8.42 20.37 -17.65
N MET A 203 -7.27 20.95 -17.96
CA MET A 203 -6.71 22.06 -17.18
C MET A 203 -7.60 23.30 -17.25
N GLU A 204 -8.17 23.59 -18.42
CA GLU A 204 -9.10 24.72 -18.58
C GLU A 204 -10.43 24.49 -17.86
N GLU A 205 -10.96 23.26 -17.87
CA GLU A 205 -12.15 22.91 -17.09
C GLU A 205 -11.88 23.01 -15.57
N ALA A 206 -10.72 22.55 -15.11
CA ALA A 206 -10.31 22.66 -13.70
C ALA A 206 -10.13 24.12 -13.26
N ALA A 207 -9.49 24.95 -14.09
CA ALA A 207 -9.33 26.38 -13.83
C ALA A 207 -10.69 27.11 -13.80
N ALA A 208 -11.60 26.78 -14.71
CA ALA A 208 -12.95 27.35 -14.72
C ALA A 208 -13.77 26.95 -13.48
N ARG A 209 -13.59 25.73 -12.96
CA ARG A 209 -14.20 25.29 -11.69
C ARG A 209 -13.64 26.07 -10.50
N LEU A 210 -12.31 26.22 -10.42
CA LEU A 210 -11.65 27.03 -9.38
C LEU A 210 -12.19 28.47 -9.37
N GLU A 211 -12.28 29.11 -10.54
CA GLU A 211 -12.78 30.48 -10.67
C GLU A 211 -14.26 30.60 -10.29
N ALA A 212 -15.09 29.60 -10.62
CA ALA A 212 -16.49 29.56 -10.22
C ALA A 212 -16.66 29.40 -8.69
N GLU A 213 -15.75 28.67 -8.04
CA GLU A 213 -15.74 28.45 -6.60
C GLU A 213 -15.23 29.69 -5.83
N GLU A 214 -14.22 30.38 -6.35
CA GLU A 214 -13.78 31.70 -5.84
C GLU A 214 -14.92 32.72 -5.87
N ARG A 215 -15.63 32.82 -7.01
CA ARG A 215 -16.81 33.71 -7.12
C ARG A 215 -17.92 33.32 -6.14
N ARG A 216 -18.08 32.03 -5.86
CA ARG A 216 -19.06 31.55 -4.89
C ARG A 216 -18.68 31.97 -3.46
N ASN A 217 -17.40 31.91 -3.11
CA ASN A 217 -16.88 32.39 -1.83
C ASN A 217 -16.97 33.93 -1.71
N GLU A 218 -16.75 34.69 -2.78
CA GLU A 218 -16.92 36.15 -2.80
C GLU A 218 -18.39 36.59 -2.66
N SER A 219 -19.34 35.76 -3.13
CA SER A 219 -20.78 36.09 -3.12
C SER A 219 -21.49 35.98 -1.76
N GLY A 220 -20.76 35.69 -0.67
CA GLY A 220 -21.25 35.91 0.69
C GLY A 220 -22.52 35.16 1.07
N SER A 221 -22.68 33.90 0.64
CA SER A 221 -23.72 33.04 1.22
C SER A 221 -23.28 32.57 2.62
N PRO A 222 -24.13 32.63 3.66
CA PRO A 222 -23.75 32.27 5.02
C PRO A 222 -23.33 30.80 5.08
N GLN A 223 -22.04 30.54 5.28
CA GLN A 223 -21.57 29.24 5.73
C GLN A 223 -21.99 29.06 7.20
N LEU A 224 -22.68 27.95 7.48
CA LEU A 224 -22.87 27.46 8.84
C LEU A 224 -21.48 27.27 9.51
N PRO A 225 -21.37 27.42 10.84
CA PRO A 225 -20.10 27.42 11.52
C PRO A 225 -19.34 26.13 11.23
N ARG A 226 -18.21 26.27 10.55
CA ARG A 226 -17.20 25.23 10.43
C ARG A 226 -16.54 25.13 11.81
N GLU A 227 -16.56 23.94 12.39
CA GLU A 227 -15.92 23.65 13.67
C GLU A 227 -14.50 24.20 13.69
N GLU A 228 -14.19 24.90 14.78
CA GLU A 228 -12.97 25.67 15.00
C GLU A 228 -11.74 24.74 14.91
N ASP A 229 -10.96 24.94 13.84
CA ASP A 229 -9.56 24.54 13.82
C ASP A 229 -8.82 25.34 14.90
N TRP A 230 -8.27 24.58 15.84
CA TRP A 230 -7.49 25.01 17.00
C TRP A 230 -6.11 25.46 16.53
N ASP A 231 -6.05 26.60 15.85
CA ASP A 231 -4.79 27.25 15.50
C ASP A 231 -4.23 27.98 16.73
N VAL A 232 -3.65 27.19 17.64
CA VAL A 232 -2.94 27.69 18.81
C VAL A 232 -1.59 28.22 18.32
N THR A 233 -1.52 29.53 18.13
CA THR A 233 -0.26 30.28 18.05
C THR A 233 0.47 30.20 19.39
N LEU A 234 1.17 29.08 19.62
CA LEU A 234 2.00 28.86 20.79
C LEU A 234 3.25 29.73 20.71
N THR A 235 3.32 30.72 21.59
CA THR A 235 4.56 31.35 22.08
C THR A 235 5.66 30.29 22.28
N PRO A 236 6.94 30.56 21.94
CA PRO A 236 8.06 29.64 22.16
C PRO A 236 8.35 29.49 23.67
N GLY A 237 7.49 28.73 24.34
CA GLY A 237 7.61 28.23 25.69
C GLY A 237 7.73 26.71 25.64
N SER A 238 8.45 26.13 26.60
CA SER A 238 8.80 24.71 26.66
C SER A 238 7.63 23.79 26.26
N ARG A 239 7.73 23.14 25.08
CA ARG A 239 6.86 22.01 24.77
C ARG A 239 7.14 20.92 25.80
N ILE A 240 6.09 20.27 26.31
CA ILE A 240 6.18 19.07 27.16
C ILE A 240 5.90 17.87 26.26
N ALA A 241 6.60 16.76 26.47
CA ALA A 241 6.35 15.53 25.72
C ALA A 241 4.91 15.06 25.91
N ARG A 242 4.24 14.67 24.82
CA ARG A 242 2.92 14.06 24.87
C ARG A 242 2.98 12.74 25.64
N PRO A 243 1.94 12.35 26.40
CA PRO A 243 1.90 11.01 26.99
C PRO A 243 2.04 9.92 25.91
N LEU A 244 2.82 8.87 26.19
CA LEU A 244 2.98 7.75 25.24
C LEU A 244 1.66 6.98 25.08
N GLN A 245 1.22 6.80 23.85
CA GLN A 245 0.00 6.07 23.53
C GLN A 245 0.10 4.58 23.93
N GLY A 246 -1.04 4.00 24.31
CA GLY A 246 -1.15 2.56 24.53
C GLY A 246 -1.07 1.76 23.24
N SER A 247 -0.60 0.52 23.35
CA SER A 247 -0.83 -0.48 22.30
C SER A 247 -2.27 -0.94 22.43
N GLU A 248 -3.04 -0.88 21.34
CA GLU A 248 -4.37 -1.50 21.27
C GLU A 248 -4.28 -3.03 21.15
N HIS A 249 -3.07 -3.57 20.93
CA HIS A 249 -2.83 -4.99 20.74
C HIS A 249 -2.04 -5.59 21.91
N ASP A 250 -2.57 -6.71 22.44
CA ASP A 250 -1.98 -7.48 23.55
C ASP A 250 -0.65 -8.18 23.19
N PHE A 251 -0.35 -8.31 21.89
CA PHE A 251 0.81 -9.07 21.40
C PHE A 251 2.13 -8.30 21.41
N VAL A 252 2.15 -7.09 21.97
CA VAL A 252 3.34 -6.24 21.99
C VAL A 252 3.83 -6.09 23.41
N PHE A 253 4.97 -6.70 23.73
CA PHE A 253 5.70 -6.36 24.95
C PHE A 253 5.95 -4.85 24.94
N PRO A 254 5.51 -4.09 25.96
CA PRO A 254 5.53 -2.63 25.94
C PRO A 254 6.92 -2.08 26.25
N PHE A 255 7.93 -2.51 25.50
CA PHE A 255 9.33 -2.09 25.66
C PHE A 255 9.47 -0.57 25.64
N TYR A 256 8.69 0.09 24.77
CA TYR A 256 8.60 1.55 24.67
C TYR A 256 8.09 2.25 25.94
N ARG A 257 7.58 1.55 26.95
CA ARG A 257 7.15 2.13 28.24
C ARG A 257 8.18 2.00 29.36
N LEU A 258 9.24 1.22 29.17
CA LEU A 258 10.20 0.94 30.24
C LEU A 258 10.89 2.22 30.71
N GLN A 259 11.00 2.40 32.02
CA GLN A 259 11.71 3.52 32.63
C GLN A 259 13.20 3.22 32.75
N GLN A 260 14.03 4.26 32.79
CA GLN A 260 15.46 4.11 32.99
C GLN A 260 15.75 3.33 34.28
N GLY A 261 16.58 2.28 34.17
CA GLY A 261 16.95 1.37 35.24
C GLY A 261 16.10 0.10 35.34
N GLU A 262 14.92 0.06 34.69
CA GLU A 262 14.07 -1.14 34.71
C GLU A 262 14.75 -2.33 34.03
N PRO A 263 14.58 -3.55 34.58
CA PRO A 263 15.11 -4.75 33.96
C PRO A 263 14.34 -5.08 32.69
N VAL A 264 15.04 -5.58 31.68
CA VAL A 264 14.45 -6.10 30.45
C VAL A 264 15.27 -7.29 29.98
N LYS A 265 14.64 -8.32 29.43
CA LYS A 265 15.37 -9.36 28.71
C LYS A 265 15.24 -9.13 27.22
N TYR A 266 16.35 -9.31 26.51
CA TYR A 266 16.38 -9.31 25.05
C TYR A 266 17.08 -10.58 24.57
N SER A 267 16.39 -11.38 23.76
CA SER A 267 16.85 -12.70 23.31
C SER A 267 17.36 -13.58 24.47
N GLY A 268 16.61 -13.59 25.58
CA GLY A 268 16.91 -14.37 26.78
C GLY A 268 18.07 -13.84 27.66
N LYS A 269 18.77 -12.77 27.26
CA LYS A 269 19.84 -12.16 28.04
C LYS A 269 19.32 -10.99 28.88
N PRO A 270 19.80 -10.79 30.12
CA PRO A 270 19.33 -9.70 30.98
C PRO A 270 20.04 -8.38 30.67
N TYR A 271 19.26 -7.32 30.52
CA TYR A 271 19.68 -5.94 30.35
C TYR A 271 18.96 -5.04 31.36
N ARG A 272 19.40 -3.78 31.42
CA ARG A 272 18.67 -2.68 32.06
C ARG A 272 18.44 -1.58 31.06
N MET A 273 17.28 -0.94 31.15
CA MET A 273 16.97 0.25 30.39
C MET A 273 17.95 1.37 30.74
N GLY A 274 18.72 1.83 29.76
CA GLY A 274 19.66 2.93 29.84
C GLY A 274 18.98 4.26 29.51
N ARG A 275 19.61 5.06 28.66
CA ARG A 275 19.05 6.35 28.23
C ARG A 275 17.84 6.14 27.33
N SER A 276 16.91 7.09 27.36
CA SER A 276 15.81 7.14 26.40
C SER A 276 15.51 8.57 25.98
N ALA A 277 15.00 8.71 24.76
CA ALA A 277 14.50 9.97 24.21
C ALA A 277 13.14 9.70 23.56
N GLN A 278 12.15 10.54 23.86
CA GLN A 278 10.87 10.49 23.15
C GLN A 278 10.91 11.45 21.98
N ILE A 279 10.25 11.12 20.88
CA ILE A 279 10.05 12.02 19.74
C ILE A 279 8.56 12.13 19.49
N ASP A 280 8.03 13.35 19.52
CA ASP A 280 6.67 13.63 19.09
C ASP A 280 6.73 14.20 17.68
N TRP A 281 6.16 13.47 16.72
CA TRP A 281 6.14 13.85 15.31
C TRP A 281 4.89 14.68 14.99
N ASP A 282 5.01 15.56 14.01
CA ASP A 282 3.93 16.37 13.44
C ASP A 282 3.27 15.66 12.23
N ASP A 283 3.56 14.36 12.04
CA ASP A 283 3.08 13.51 10.94
C ASP A 283 1.74 12.81 11.31
N GLU A 284 0.80 12.74 10.36
CA GLU A 284 -0.53 12.16 10.57
C GLU A 284 -0.48 10.63 10.79
N HIS A 285 0.49 9.96 10.18
CA HIS A 285 0.61 8.50 10.19
C HIS A 285 1.54 7.99 11.29
N ILE A 286 2.54 8.79 11.67
CA ILE A 286 3.47 8.47 12.75
C ILE A 286 3.39 9.58 13.79
N SER A 287 2.75 9.31 14.93
CA SER A 287 2.53 10.36 15.94
C SER A 287 3.65 10.43 16.99
N GLN A 288 4.23 9.28 17.36
CA GLN A 288 5.21 9.18 18.45
C GLN A 288 6.28 8.15 18.14
N ALA A 289 7.48 8.41 18.65
CA ALA A 289 8.57 7.44 18.65
C ALA A 289 9.40 7.53 19.93
N ARG A 290 10.23 6.52 20.17
CA ARG A 290 11.14 6.44 21.29
C ARG A 290 12.46 5.82 20.87
N GLN A 291 13.55 6.53 21.14
CA GLN A 291 14.90 5.97 21.09
C GLN A 291 15.28 5.47 22.47
N MET A 292 15.85 4.28 22.52
CA MET A 292 16.10 3.55 23.76
C MET A 292 17.47 2.91 23.69
N GLU A 293 18.15 2.85 24.82
CA GLU A 293 19.41 2.17 25.01
C GLU A 293 19.19 1.10 26.07
N ILE A 294 19.66 -0.13 25.86
CA ILE A 294 19.69 -1.16 26.91
C ILE A 294 21.12 -1.59 27.17
N VAL A 295 21.47 -1.71 28.45
CA VAL A 295 22.83 -2.00 28.91
C VAL A 295 22.87 -3.43 29.48
N PRO A 296 23.78 -4.30 29.02
CA PRO A 296 23.90 -5.66 29.54
C PRO A 296 24.22 -5.66 31.04
N VAL A 297 23.53 -6.49 31.82
CA VAL A 297 23.80 -6.62 33.27
C VAL A 297 25.19 -7.21 33.54
N SER A 298 25.70 -8.05 32.63
CA SER A 298 27.02 -8.69 32.73
C SER A 298 28.20 -7.78 32.39
N GLY A 299 27.93 -6.52 32.00
CA GLY A 299 28.90 -5.71 31.26
C GLY A 299 28.96 -6.10 29.78
N GLY A 300 29.28 -5.13 28.93
CA GLY A 300 29.27 -5.25 27.47
C GLY A 300 28.87 -3.93 26.81
N GLU A 301 28.78 -3.94 25.49
CA GLU A 301 28.33 -2.78 24.71
C GLU A 301 26.80 -2.60 24.83
N PRO A 302 26.31 -1.37 24.94
CA PRO A 302 24.88 -1.11 24.94
C PRO A 302 24.28 -1.41 23.56
N LEU A 303 23.04 -1.88 23.56
CA LEU A 303 22.23 -2.02 22.34
C LEU A 303 21.29 -0.82 22.24
N HIS A 304 21.11 -0.31 21.02
CA HIS A 304 20.21 0.81 20.76
C HIS A 304 18.98 0.32 20.01
N PHE A 305 17.84 0.91 20.34
CA PHE A 305 16.56 0.58 19.74
C PHE A 305 15.80 1.84 19.39
N TYR A 306 15.00 1.74 18.35
CA TYR A 306 14.01 2.73 17.98
C TYR A 306 12.66 2.05 17.89
N ALA A 307 11.67 2.66 18.54
CA ALA A 307 10.28 2.24 18.47
C ALA A 307 9.47 3.40 17.92
N GLN A 308 8.55 3.14 17.00
CA GLN A 308 7.61 4.14 16.50
C GLN A 308 6.20 3.58 16.45
N ILE A 309 5.21 4.43 16.69
CA ILE A 309 3.80 4.08 16.50
C ILE A 309 3.37 4.48 15.09
N GLU A 310 2.93 3.51 14.31
CA GLU A 310 2.38 3.70 12.98
C GLU A 310 1.00 3.04 12.97
N ARG A 311 -0.05 3.82 12.67
CA ARG A 311 -1.44 3.32 12.63
C ARG A 311 -1.82 2.53 13.91
N ASN A 312 -1.62 3.13 15.08
CA ASN A 312 -1.87 2.54 16.41
C ASN A 312 -1.05 1.29 16.76
N ARG A 313 -0.05 0.93 15.95
CA ARG A 313 0.82 -0.22 16.21
C ARG A 313 2.27 0.20 16.42
N TRP A 314 2.86 -0.27 17.52
CA TRP A 314 4.29 -0.10 17.78
C TRP A 314 5.13 -1.07 16.94
N SER A 315 6.10 -0.51 16.22
CA SER A 315 7.14 -1.26 15.49
C SER A 315 8.49 -1.01 16.15
N TYR A 316 9.33 -2.04 16.24
CA TYR A 316 10.64 -1.99 16.89
C TYR A 316 11.76 -2.27 15.90
N PHE A 317 12.84 -1.52 16.08
CA PHE A 317 14.04 -1.61 15.28
C PHE A 317 15.25 -1.63 16.21
N GLU A 318 16.18 -2.55 16.00
CA GLU A 318 17.52 -2.47 16.55
C GLU A 318 18.30 -1.46 15.70
N GLU A 319 18.99 -0.53 16.34
CA GLU A 319 19.72 0.54 15.67
C GLU A 319 21.22 0.45 15.94
N ARG A 320 22.01 0.65 14.89
CA ARG A 320 23.43 0.98 15.01
C ARG A 320 23.66 2.38 14.48
N ARG A 321 24.20 3.27 15.31
CA ARG A 321 24.63 4.60 14.86
C ARG A 321 25.86 4.46 13.96
N LEU A 322 25.83 5.14 12.82
CA LEU A 322 26.98 5.30 11.93
C LEU A 322 27.93 6.36 12.47
N ASP A 323 29.24 6.17 12.27
CA ASP A 323 30.22 7.20 12.54
C ASP A 323 30.21 8.32 11.48
N ASP A 324 30.90 9.43 11.75
CA ASP A 324 30.87 10.61 10.88
C ASP A 324 31.46 10.32 9.48
N GLU A 325 32.41 9.38 9.37
CA GLU A 325 33.01 8.98 8.08
C GLU A 325 32.01 8.13 7.27
N GLU A 326 31.35 7.16 7.91
CA GLU A 326 30.26 6.38 7.30
C GLU A 326 29.11 7.31 6.83
N VAL A 327 28.74 8.31 7.63
CA VAL A 327 27.71 9.31 7.29
C VAL A 327 28.10 10.13 6.06
N GLU A 328 29.35 10.59 5.98
CA GLU A 328 29.87 11.35 4.84
C GLU A 328 29.93 10.50 3.56
N ILE A 329 30.36 9.23 3.66
CA ILE A 329 30.39 8.28 2.53
C ILE A 329 28.98 8.08 1.92
N LEU A 330 27.94 8.06 2.75
CA LEU A 330 26.55 7.98 2.29
C LEU A 330 26.04 9.28 1.64
N GLY A 331 26.82 10.36 1.70
CA GLY A 331 26.51 11.65 1.07
C GLY A 331 25.69 12.60 1.94
N PHE A 332 25.64 12.37 3.25
CA PHE A 332 25.05 13.32 4.20
C PHE A 332 26.11 14.37 4.55
N VAL A 333 25.95 15.60 4.04
CA VAL A 333 26.94 16.67 4.22
C VAL A 333 26.24 17.95 4.68
N ALA A 334 26.65 18.44 5.84
CA ALA A 334 26.09 19.63 6.48
C ALA A 334 24.54 19.55 6.56
N GLU A 335 23.85 20.47 5.87
CA GLU A 335 22.39 20.56 5.88
C GLU A 335 21.71 19.62 4.87
N LYS A 336 22.46 19.03 3.94
CA LYS A 336 21.91 18.27 2.81
C LYS A 336 21.94 16.77 3.08
N HIS A 337 20.81 16.11 2.80
CA HIS A 337 20.72 14.66 2.73
C HIS A 337 20.65 14.20 1.25
N PRO A 338 21.10 12.98 0.91
CA PRO A 338 21.07 12.47 -0.44
C PRO A 338 19.63 12.11 -0.87
N LEU A 339 19.30 12.25 -2.16
CA LEU A 339 18.01 11.76 -2.71
C LEU A 339 17.99 10.24 -2.89
N ARG A 340 19.17 9.61 -2.85
CA ARG A 340 19.39 8.16 -2.89
C ARG A 340 20.86 7.87 -2.57
N PHE A 341 21.15 6.67 -2.06
CA PHE A 341 22.51 6.16 -1.96
C PHE A 341 22.54 4.64 -2.19
N GLU A 342 23.74 4.10 -2.39
CA GLU A 342 23.98 2.67 -2.56
C GLU A 342 24.69 2.11 -1.32
N ASN A 343 24.26 0.94 -0.85
CA ASN A 343 24.98 0.18 0.17
C ASN A 343 25.11 -1.27 -0.33
N GLY A 344 26.32 -1.66 -0.74
CA GLY A 344 26.54 -2.93 -1.43
C GLY A 344 25.85 -2.97 -2.79
N ARG A 345 24.88 -3.87 -2.96
CA ARG A 345 24.08 -4.01 -4.19
C ARG A 345 22.72 -3.32 -4.11
N ASP A 346 22.37 -2.83 -2.93
CA ASP A 346 21.04 -2.33 -2.64
C ASP A 346 21.01 -0.81 -2.81
N ARG A 347 19.90 -0.33 -3.37
CA ARG A 347 19.65 1.09 -3.58
C ARG A 347 18.59 1.56 -2.61
N TYR A 348 18.90 2.65 -1.92
CA TYR A 348 18.10 3.21 -0.86
C TYR A 348 17.49 4.54 -1.30
N TYR A 349 16.20 4.71 -1.02
CA TYR A 349 15.43 5.90 -1.36
C TYR A 349 14.76 6.45 -0.10
N PRO A 350 14.77 7.78 0.11
CA PRO A 350 14.10 8.40 1.23
C PRO A 350 12.57 8.29 1.07
N ARG A 351 11.88 8.10 2.20
CA ARG A 351 10.46 8.44 2.35
C ARG A 351 10.29 9.94 2.55
N ASP A 352 9.04 10.38 2.64
CA ASP A 352 8.70 11.75 2.98
C ASP A 352 9.34 12.15 4.32
N GLY A 353 9.82 13.40 4.39
CA GLY A 353 10.48 13.94 5.56
C GLY A 353 9.51 14.13 6.71
N GLN A 354 9.98 13.86 7.93
CA GLN A 354 9.19 13.97 9.15
C GLN A 354 9.79 15.03 10.05
N ASN A 355 8.96 15.96 10.51
CA ASN A 355 9.36 16.98 11.48
C ASN A 355 8.74 16.67 12.83
N GLY A 356 9.44 17.00 13.90
CA GLY A 356 8.94 16.78 15.25
C GLY A 356 9.85 17.33 16.33
N VAL A 357 9.54 16.99 17.58
CA VAL A 357 10.28 17.44 18.75
C VAL A 357 10.83 16.23 19.50
N ARG A 358 12.16 16.16 19.63
CA ARG A 358 12.86 15.15 20.42
C ARG A 358 13.08 15.66 21.84
N PHE A 359 12.51 14.94 22.80
CA PHE A 359 12.62 15.19 24.23
C PHE A 359 13.69 14.31 24.85
N MET A 360 14.74 14.95 25.37
CA MET A 360 15.76 14.30 26.19
C MET A 360 15.78 14.98 27.56
N SER A 361 15.60 14.19 28.63
CA SER A 361 15.55 14.70 30.01
C SER A 361 14.60 15.89 30.18
N GLY A 362 13.42 15.83 29.54
CA GLY A 362 12.40 16.88 29.59
C GLY A 362 12.64 18.10 28.70
N THR A 363 13.78 18.19 28.01
CA THR A 363 14.05 19.29 27.08
C THR A 363 13.73 18.86 25.65
N GLY A 364 12.77 19.54 25.01
CA GLY A 364 12.41 19.34 23.61
C GLY A 364 13.33 20.11 22.66
N ARG A 365 13.74 19.48 21.56
CA ARG A 365 14.47 20.12 20.44
C ARG A 365 13.83 19.73 19.13
N GLN A 366 13.76 20.67 18.19
CA GLN A 366 13.26 20.36 16.85
C GLN A 366 14.19 19.35 16.17
N VAL A 367 13.57 18.38 15.49
CA VAL A 367 14.25 17.36 14.71
C VAL A 367 13.56 17.17 13.36
N GLU A 368 14.37 16.91 12.35
CA GLU A 368 13.95 16.46 11.03
C GLU A 368 14.42 15.01 10.84
N GLN A 369 13.61 14.16 10.22
CA GLN A 369 13.92 12.76 9.98
C GLN A 369 13.58 12.32 8.55
N PHE A 370 14.44 11.46 8.01
CA PHE A 370 14.20 10.70 6.79
C PHE A 370 14.44 9.22 7.04
N ILE A 371 13.52 8.37 6.55
CA ILE A 371 13.72 6.92 6.53
C ILE A 371 14.03 6.50 5.10
N TYR A 372 15.19 5.89 4.90
CA TYR A 372 15.61 5.33 3.63
C TYR A 372 15.36 3.84 3.61
N PHE A 373 14.70 3.36 2.56
CA PHE A 373 14.33 1.96 2.41
C PHE A 373 14.73 1.43 1.03
N THR A 374 14.77 0.11 0.94
CA THR A 374 14.93 -0.63 -0.31
C THR A 374 13.89 -1.75 -0.37
N THR A 375 13.54 -2.20 -1.57
CA THR A 375 12.62 -3.34 -1.76
C THR A 375 13.33 -4.69 -1.67
N SER A 376 14.65 -4.69 -1.60
CA SER A 376 15.51 -5.87 -1.68
C SER A 376 15.92 -6.46 -0.33
N SER A 377 15.78 -5.68 0.75
CA SER A 377 16.28 -5.99 2.10
C SER A 377 15.33 -5.46 3.17
N SER A 378 15.34 -6.07 4.35
CA SER A 378 14.67 -5.57 5.55
C SER A 378 15.45 -4.45 6.26
N THR A 379 16.73 -4.26 5.93
CA THR A 379 17.56 -3.18 6.48
C THR A 379 17.07 -1.83 5.99
N GLN A 380 16.93 -0.89 6.90
CA GLN A 380 16.58 0.50 6.61
C GLN A 380 17.65 1.44 7.18
N PHE A 381 17.69 2.69 6.73
CA PHE A 381 18.51 3.72 7.34
C PHE A 381 17.61 4.85 7.84
N ARG A 382 17.84 5.32 9.05
CA ARG A 382 17.15 6.47 9.62
C ARG A 382 18.15 7.61 9.78
N ALA A 383 17.90 8.71 9.08
CA ALA A 383 18.69 9.92 9.21
C ALA A 383 17.90 10.92 10.05
N LEU A 384 18.44 11.32 11.20
CA LEU A 384 17.83 12.26 12.13
C LEU A 384 18.72 13.50 12.25
N LYS A 385 18.14 14.68 12.13
CA LYS A 385 18.87 15.96 12.22
C LYS A 385 18.26 16.82 13.31
N PRO A 386 18.89 16.84 14.51
CA PRO A 386 18.54 17.81 15.52
C PRO A 386 18.92 19.23 15.10
N GLU A 387 18.10 20.20 15.47
CA GLU A 387 18.37 21.61 15.22
C GLU A 387 19.76 22.04 15.72
N GLY A 388 20.55 22.66 14.84
CA GLY A 388 21.92 23.11 15.13
C GLY A 388 22.96 22.00 15.22
N ARG A 389 22.65 20.78 14.78
CA ARG A 389 23.59 19.64 14.71
C ARG A 389 23.59 19.02 13.31
N GLY A 390 24.67 18.30 13.00
CA GLY A 390 24.75 17.48 11.79
C GLY A 390 23.81 16.27 11.82
N TRP A 391 23.78 15.53 10.71
CA TRP A 391 22.99 14.31 10.58
C TRP A 391 23.48 13.20 11.50
N GLU A 392 22.56 12.63 12.27
CA GLU A 392 22.73 11.37 12.99
C GLU A 392 22.10 10.26 12.14
N VAL A 393 22.91 9.40 11.51
CA VAL A 393 22.40 8.30 10.68
C VAL A 393 22.52 6.98 11.43
N TYR A 394 21.46 6.18 11.35
CA TYR A 394 21.32 4.89 12.01
C TYR A 394 20.98 3.82 10.98
N VAL A 395 21.62 2.65 11.08
CA VAL A 395 21.16 1.43 10.40
C VAL A 395 20.10 0.81 11.28
N MET A 396 18.95 0.46 10.70
CA MET A 396 17.82 -0.15 11.39
C MET A 396 17.56 -1.56 10.88
N GLU A 397 17.41 -2.51 11.81
CA GLU A 397 16.92 -3.86 11.54
C GLU A 397 15.64 -4.12 12.32
N VAL A 398 14.63 -4.72 11.65
CA VAL A 398 13.33 -4.99 12.28
C VAL A 398 13.48 -6.06 13.36
N VAL A 399 12.94 -5.79 14.54
CA VAL A 399 12.98 -6.70 15.70
C VAL A 399 11.57 -7.19 16.00
N ASP A 400 11.43 -8.51 16.17
CA ASP A 400 10.18 -9.10 16.63
C ASP A 400 9.94 -8.73 18.11
N ALA A 401 8.73 -8.27 18.43
CA ALA A 401 8.33 -7.95 19.79
C ALA A 401 8.45 -9.17 20.73
N GLY A 402 8.38 -10.40 20.20
CA GLY A 402 8.60 -11.63 20.96
C GLY A 402 10.02 -11.84 21.47
N ASN A 403 10.99 -11.02 21.06
CA ASN A 403 12.36 -11.07 21.58
C ASN A 403 12.53 -10.37 22.94
N PHE A 404 11.51 -9.62 23.39
CA PHE A 404 11.54 -8.91 24.68
C PHE A 404 10.70 -9.65 25.74
N GLU A 405 11.23 -9.74 26.96
CA GLU A 405 10.52 -10.26 28.15
C GLU A 405 10.72 -9.38 29.39
#